data_AF-A0A8I1Q7X9-F1
#
_entry.id   AF-A0A8I1Q7X9-F1
#
_cell.length_a   1.000
_cell.length_b   1.000
_cell.length_c   1.000
_cell.angle_alpha   90.00
_cell.angle_beta   90.00
_cell.angle_gamma   90.00
#
_symmetry.space_group_name_H-M   'P 1'
#
loop_
_entity.id
_entity.type
_entity.pdbx_description
1 polymer ?
#
loop_
_entity_poly.entity_id
_entity_poly.type
_entity_poly.pdbx_seq_one_letter_code
_entity_poly.pdbx_strand_id
1 'polypeptide(L)'
;MVHGGHKAPWEPGAEALFSLMYQTLIAQAHIYARAGFTVIADYVWSPQEMLFLYRNLGSTYSFHPVFLLPECTLNLDRDRNRPYPVGSERVAEYWHEFDAWRELLPELFIDNSRLDAHALAQRLIQGRTHRATTWVQSVALGFEW
;
A
#
# COMPACT_ATOMS: atom_id res chain seq x y z
N MET A 1 -26.69 19.41 2.87
CA MET A 1 -25.41 19.03 3.50
C MET A 1 -25.41 17.51 3.58
N VAL A 2 -24.56 16.82 2.83
CA VAL A 2 -24.46 15.36 2.98
C VAL A 2 -23.68 15.11 4.27
N HIS A 3 -24.38 14.69 5.33
CA HIS A 3 -23.71 14.10 6.49
C HIS A 3 -23.20 12.73 6.04
N GLY A 4 -21.96 12.67 5.56
CA GLY A 4 -21.29 11.41 5.30
C GLY A 4 -21.14 10.67 6.63
N GLY A 5 -21.64 9.44 6.72
CA GLY A 5 -21.34 8.57 7.83
C GLY A 5 -19.85 8.23 7.85
N HIS A 6 -19.25 8.21 9.04
CA HIS A 6 -17.93 7.61 9.23
C HIS A 6 -18.11 6.08 9.22
N LYS A 7 -17.31 5.39 8.40
CA LYS A 7 -17.22 3.93 8.43
C LYS A 7 -15.76 3.55 8.47
N ALA A 8 -15.38 2.79 9.47
CA ALA A 8 -14.00 2.35 9.56
C ALA A 8 -13.70 1.36 8.42
N PRO A 9 -12.45 1.33 7.90
CA PRO A 9 -12.06 0.45 6.79
C PRO A 9 -12.40 -1.04 7.04
N TRP A 10 -12.38 -1.49 8.28
CA TRP A 10 -12.64 -2.89 8.68
C TRP A 10 -14.12 -3.19 8.97
N GLU A 11 -15.03 -2.23 8.81
CA GLU A 11 -16.46 -2.44 9.10
C GLU A 11 -17.21 -3.05 7.89
N PRO A 12 -18.16 -3.98 8.12
CA PRO A 12 -18.90 -4.65 7.03
C PRO A 12 -19.57 -3.66 6.08
N GLY A 13 -19.27 -3.73 4.77
CA GLY A 13 -19.79 -2.80 3.77
C GLY A 13 -18.93 -1.55 3.52
N ALA A 14 -17.69 -1.50 4.05
CA ALA A 14 -16.67 -0.53 3.62
C ALA A 14 -16.21 -0.76 2.15
N GLU A 15 -16.46 -1.95 1.59
CA GLU A 15 -16.10 -2.36 0.22
C GLU A 15 -16.59 -1.39 -0.86
N ALA A 16 -17.82 -0.89 -0.74
CA ALA A 16 -18.38 0.06 -1.71
C ALA A 16 -17.63 1.42 -1.65
N LEU A 17 -17.22 1.84 -0.44
CA LEU A 17 -16.41 3.04 -0.26
C LEU A 17 -15.00 2.83 -0.81
N PHE A 18 -14.40 1.66 -0.60
CA PHE A 18 -13.10 1.31 -1.17
C PHE A 18 -13.13 1.32 -2.70
N SER A 19 -14.15 0.72 -3.32
CA SER A 19 -14.29 0.72 -4.77
C SER A 19 -14.31 2.14 -5.35
N LEU A 20 -15.10 3.03 -4.74
CA LEU A 20 -15.16 4.45 -5.14
C LEU A 20 -13.81 5.15 -4.91
N MET A 21 -13.16 4.89 -3.78
CA MET A 21 -11.85 5.46 -3.45
C MET A 21 -10.79 5.04 -4.48
N TYR A 22 -10.75 3.77 -4.86
CA TYR A 22 -9.78 3.26 -5.85
C TYR A 22 -10.05 3.82 -7.25
N GLN A 23 -11.31 3.91 -7.67
CA GLN A 23 -11.67 4.55 -8.95
C GLN A 23 -11.24 6.01 -8.97
N THR A 24 -11.46 6.72 -7.86
CA THR A 24 -11.04 8.13 -7.72
C THR A 24 -9.52 8.26 -7.78
N LEU A 25 -8.78 7.40 -7.07
CA LEU A 25 -7.31 7.38 -7.11
C LEU A 25 -6.79 7.11 -8.53
N ILE A 26 -7.35 6.12 -9.23
CA ILE A 26 -6.98 5.78 -10.62
C ILE A 26 -7.19 6.99 -11.54
N ALA A 27 -8.35 7.64 -11.45
CA ALA A 27 -8.67 8.82 -12.25
C ALA A 27 -7.70 9.98 -11.98
N GLN A 28 -7.41 10.28 -10.71
CA GLN A 28 -6.44 11.29 -10.32
C GLN A 28 -5.04 10.95 -10.82
N ALA A 29 -4.60 9.70 -10.65
CA ALA A 29 -3.30 9.23 -11.09
C ALA A 29 -3.12 9.42 -12.60
N HIS A 30 -4.14 9.09 -13.41
CA HIS A 30 -4.12 9.35 -14.85
C HIS A 30 -3.94 10.85 -15.18
N ILE A 31 -4.67 11.73 -14.51
CA ILE A 31 -4.61 13.18 -14.76
C ILE A 31 -3.20 13.70 -14.46
N TYR A 32 -2.66 13.42 -13.27
CA TYR A 32 -1.35 13.91 -12.86
C TYR A 32 -0.22 13.29 -13.69
N ALA A 33 -0.27 11.98 -13.95
CA ALA A 33 0.75 11.32 -14.75
C ALA A 33 0.77 11.83 -16.21
N ARG A 34 -0.39 12.11 -16.82
CA ARG A 34 -0.46 12.75 -18.16
C ARG A 34 0.14 14.15 -18.19
N ALA A 35 0.05 14.87 -17.08
CA ALA A 35 0.68 16.18 -16.92
C ALA A 35 2.19 16.09 -16.59
N GLY A 36 2.77 14.88 -16.57
CA GLY A 36 4.21 14.66 -16.34
C GLY A 36 4.61 14.60 -14.86
N PHE A 37 3.65 14.53 -13.93
CA PHE A 37 3.96 14.41 -12.50
C PHE A 37 4.18 12.95 -12.08
N THR A 38 5.03 12.76 -11.07
CA THR A 38 5.09 11.50 -10.33
C THR A 38 4.01 11.49 -9.26
N VAL A 39 3.19 10.45 -9.25
CA VAL A 39 2.15 10.25 -8.23
C VAL A 39 2.70 9.32 -7.15
N ILE A 40 2.60 9.76 -5.90
CA ILE A 40 2.91 8.95 -4.72
C ILE A 40 1.62 8.83 -3.93
N ALA A 41 1.14 7.60 -3.71
CA ALA A 41 -0.05 7.31 -2.93
C ALA A 41 0.38 6.60 -1.64
N ASP A 42 0.05 7.21 -0.50
CA ASP A 42 0.32 6.67 0.84
C ASP A 42 -0.98 6.19 1.47
N TYR A 43 -1.07 4.87 1.66
CA TYR A 43 -2.23 4.20 2.24
C TYR A 43 -1.85 2.77 2.66
N VAL A 44 -2.66 2.15 3.51
CA VAL A 44 -2.53 0.72 3.86
C VAL A 44 -3.25 -0.10 2.80
N TRP A 45 -2.51 -0.54 1.78
CA TRP A 45 -3.03 -1.32 0.66
C TRP A 45 -2.91 -2.82 0.90
N SER A 46 -3.93 -3.60 0.57
CA SER A 46 -3.74 -5.05 0.43
C SER A 46 -3.03 -5.40 -0.90
N PRO A 47 -2.35 -6.55 -1.01
CA PRO A 47 -1.78 -6.99 -2.29
C PRO A 47 -2.80 -7.12 -3.42
N GLN A 48 -4.03 -7.51 -3.10
CA GLN A 48 -5.14 -7.59 -4.06
C GLN A 48 -5.50 -6.21 -4.61
N GLU A 49 -5.55 -5.19 -3.74
CA GLU A 49 -5.78 -3.80 -4.15
C GLU A 49 -4.63 -3.28 -5.02
N MET A 50 -3.39 -3.60 -4.67
CA MET A 50 -2.24 -3.23 -5.50
C MET A 50 -2.29 -3.89 -6.88
N LEU A 51 -2.72 -5.15 -6.97
CA LEU A 51 -2.94 -5.83 -8.25
C LEU A 51 -4.06 -5.15 -9.05
N PHE A 52 -5.16 -4.77 -8.39
CA PHE A 52 -6.24 -4.02 -9.03
C PHE A 52 -5.74 -2.68 -9.58
N LEU A 53 -5.00 -1.90 -8.79
CA LEU A 53 -4.41 -0.63 -9.24
C LEU A 53 -3.42 -0.84 -10.40
N TYR A 54 -2.56 -1.87 -10.31
CA TYR A 54 -1.61 -2.20 -11.36
C TYR A 54 -2.30 -2.56 -12.68
N ARG A 55 -3.37 -3.36 -12.65
CA ARG A 55 -4.12 -3.72 -13.87
C ARG A 55 -4.72 -2.49 -14.57
N ASN A 56 -5.06 -1.46 -13.80
CA ASN A 56 -5.64 -0.23 -14.33
C ASN A 56 -4.60 0.84 -14.73
N LEU A 57 -3.44 0.90 -14.05
CA LEU A 57 -2.43 1.95 -14.24
C LEU A 57 -1.13 1.44 -14.86
N GLY A 58 -0.70 0.24 -14.49
CA GLY A 58 0.62 -0.32 -14.78
C GLY A 58 0.86 -0.70 -16.24
N SER A 59 -0.20 -0.80 -17.05
CA SER A 59 -0.09 -0.96 -18.51
C SER A 59 0.28 0.35 -19.22
N THR A 60 -0.01 1.49 -18.59
CA THR A 60 0.17 2.83 -19.19
C THR A 60 1.35 3.57 -18.57
N TYR A 61 1.58 3.40 -17.26
CA TYR A 61 2.62 4.09 -16.52
C TYR A 61 3.51 3.12 -15.76
N SER A 62 4.73 3.56 -15.46
CA SER A 62 5.58 2.86 -14.50
C SER A 62 4.92 2.85 -13.12
N PHE A 63 4.64 1.66 -12.60
CA PHE A 63 3.95 1.45 -11.33
C PHE A 63 4.88 0.68 -10.39
N HIS A 64 5.13 1.24 -9.20
CA HIS A 64 6.12 0.73 -8.25
C HIS A 64 5.46 0.52 -6.88
N PRO A 65 4.94 -0.68 -6.58
CA PRO A 65 4.42 -0.99 -5.26
C PRO A 65 5.58 -1.07 -4.26
N VAL A 66 5.38 -0.50 -3.08
CA VAL A 66 6.32 -0.62 -1.96
C VAL A 66 5.54 -0.76 -0.67
N PHE A 67 5.84 -1.79 0.09
CA PHE A 67 5.33 -2.01 1.44
C PHE A 67 6.41 -1.67 2.46
N LEU A 68 6.06 -0.84 3.43
CA LEU A 68 6.92 -0.53 4.57
C LEU A 68 6.45 -1.39 5.73
N LEU A 69 7.28 -2.34 6.15
CA LEU A 69 6.94 -3.26 7.24
C LEU A 69 8.05 -3.23 8.30
N PRO A 70 7.97 -2.30 9.27
CA PRO A 70 8.90 -2.28 10.40
C PRO A 70 8.64 -3.48 11.34
N GLU A 71 9.48 -3.67 12.35
CA GLU A 71 9.24 -4.59 13.46
C GLU A 71 7.87 -4.31 14.09
N CYS A 72 7.13 -5.38 14.43
CA CYS A 72 5.78 -5.28 14.97
C CYS A 72 5.72 -4.40 16.23
N THR A 73 6.70 -4.57 17.12
CA THR A 73 6.85 -3.78 18.35
C THR A 73 6.94 -2.28 18.05
N LEU A 74 7.78 -1.90 17.07
CA LEU A 74 7.93 -0.51 16.66
C LEU A 74 6.65 0.03 16.01
N ASN A 75 5.93 -0.79 15.24
CA ASN A 75 4.67 -0.36 14.62
C ASN A 75 3.58 -0.10 15.67
N LEU A 76 3.50 -0.98 16.69
CA LEU A 76 2.60 -0.84 17.83
C LEU A 76 2.94 0.40 18.68
N ASP A 77 4.23 0.63 18.94
CA ASP A 77 4.67 1.81 19.66
C ASP A 77 4.39 3.10 18.89
N ARG A 78 4.54 3.08 17.56
CA ARG A 78 4.14 4.21 16.70
C ARG A 78 2.64 4.48 16.81
N ASP A 79 1.79 3.45 16.75
CA ASP A 79 0.34 3.63 16.88
C ASP A 79 -0.07 4.22 18.24
N ARG A 80 0.48 3.69 19.33
CA ARG A 80 0.22 4.18 20.70
C ARG A 80 0.55 5.66 20.89
N ASN A 81 1.53 6.16 20.14
CA ASN A 81 1.97 7.56 20.20
C ASN A 81 1.24 8.47 19.19
N ARG A 82 0.25 7.97 18.42
CA ARG A 82 -0.53 8.80 17.48
C ARG A 82 -1.61 9.61 18.22
N PRO A 83 -1.96 10.80 17.71
CA PRO A 83 -3.14 11.54 18.18
C PRO A 83 -4.45 10.76 18.05
N TYR A 84 -4.54 9.88 17.05
CA TYR A 84 -5.69 9.02 16.78
C TYR A 84 -5.19 7.59 16.53
N PRO A 85 -5.02 6.78 17.59
CA PRO A 85 -4.58 5.41 17.46
C PRO A 85 -5.65 4.56 16.77
N VAL A 86 -5.21 3.65 15.90
CA VAL A 86 -6.09 2.68 15.23
C VAL A 86 -6.46 1.55 16.20
N GLY A 87 -5.58 1.23 17.14
CA GLY A 87 -5.76 0.17 18.14
C GLY A 87 -4.74 -0.94 17.95
N SER A 88 -4.07 -1.31 19.03
CA SER A 88 -2.96 -2.28 19.01
C SER A 88 -3.34 -3.65 18.44
N GLU A 89 -4.58 -4.11 18.64
CA GLU A 89 -5.06 -5.38 18.08
C GLU A 89 -5.10 -5.34 16.55
N ARG A 90 -5.67 -4.28 15.97
CA ARG A 90 -5.76 -4.11 14.51
C ARG A 90 -4.40 -3.92 13.86
N VAL A 91 -3.52 -3.14 14.51
CA VAL A 91 -2.16 -2.95 14.01
C VAL A 91 -1.39 -4.26 13.99
N ALA A 92 -1.54 -5.10 15.03
CA ALA A 92 -0.92 -6.42 15.06
C ALA A 92 -1.49 -7.36 14.00
N GLU A 93 -2.82 -7.39 13.84
CA GLU A 93 -3.51 -8.19 12.82
C GLU A 93 -3.01 -7.88 11.42
N TYR A 94 -3.05 -6.60 10.99
CA TYR A 94 -2.53 -6.20 9.69
C TYR A 94 -1.04 -6.52 9.55
N TRP A 95 -0.25 -6.30 10.60
CA TRP A 95 1.17 -6.61 10.55
C TRP A 95 1.42 -8.09 10.24
N HIS A 96 0.69 -9.00 10.87
CA HIS A 96 0.80 -10.44 10.61
C HIS A 96 0.37 -10.82 9.19
N GLU A 97 -0.69 -10.21 8.67
CA GLU A 97 -1.10 -10.41 7.27
C GLU A 97 0.01 -9.98 6.31
N PHE A 98 0.58 -8.78 6.50
CA PHE A 98 1.66 -8.26 5.66
C PHE A 98 2.96 -9.06 5.80
N ASP A 99 3.24 -9.62 6.98
CA ASP A 99 4.41 -10.46 7.19
C ASP A 99 4.33 -11.77 6.39
N ALA A 100 3.15 -12.39 6.34
CA ALA A 100 2.92 -13.56 5.48
C ALA A 100 3.14 -13.22 3.99
N TRP A 101 2.73 -12.02 3.56
CA TRP A 101 2.99 -11.56 2.19
C TRP A 101 4.46 -11.24 1.93
N ARG A 102 5.19 -10.76 2.94
CA ARG A 102 6.63 -10.48 2.84
C ARG A 102 7.42 -11.74 2.53
N GLU A 103 7.04 -12.88 3.07
CA GLU A 103 7.67 -14.17 2.73
C GLU A 103 7.48 -14.55 1.26
N LEU A 104 6.31 -14.23 0.69
CA LEU A 104 5.96 -14.57 -0.70
C LEU A 104 6.53 -13.58 -1.73
N LEU A 105 6.63 -12.29 -1.37
CA LEU A 105 7.00 -11.20 -2.27
C LEU A 105 8.06 -10.28 -1.65
N PRO A 106 9.20 -10.81 -1.19
CA PRO A 106 10.17 -10.06 -0.37
C PRO A 106 10.71 -8.80 -1.05
N GLU A 107 10.74 -8.75 -2.38
CA GLU A 107 11.21 -7.60 -3.16
C GLU A 107 10.31 -6.36 -3.03
N LEU A 108 9.05 -6.54 -2.65
CA LEU A 108 8.09 -5.44 -2.47
C LEU A 108 8.18 -4.82 -1.08
N PHE A 109 8.86 -5.47 -0.13
CA PHE A 109 8.87 -5.07 1.27
C PHE A 109 10.20 -4.43 1.65
N ILE A 110 10.11 -3.32 2.36
CA ILE A 110 11.25 -2.66 3.00
C ILE A 110 11.01 -2.64 4.50
N ASP A 111 11.91 -3.30 5.23
CA ASP A 111 12.04 -3.09 6.67
C ASP A 111 12.64 -1.68 6.90
N ASN A 112 11.83 -0.81 7.48
CA ASN A 112 12.21 0.57 7.84
C ASN A 112 12.36 0.76 9.36
N SER A 113 12.62 -0.31 10.12
CA SER A 113 12.76 -0.23 11.59
C SER A 113 13.97 0.58 12.03
N ARG A 114 15.06 0.49 11.26
CA ARG A 114 16.34 1.15 11.56
C ARG A 114 16.65 2.31 10.62
N LEU A 115 15.68 2.71 9.81
CA LEU A 115 15.83 3.79 8.85
C LEU A 115 15.10 5.02 9.37
N ASP A 116 15.80 6.15 9.36
CA ASP A 116 15.11 7.44 9.43
C ASP A 116 14.42 7.75 8.09
N ALA A 117 13.61 8.82 8.07
CA ALA A 117 12.85 9.20 6.89
C ALA A 117 13.74 9.54 5.69
N HIS A 118 14.93 10.13 5.93
CA HIS A 118 15.83 10.53 4.85
C HIS A 118 16.49 9.31 4.20
N ALA A 119 17.02 8.40 5.01
CA ALA A 119 17.61 7.14 4.57
C ALA A 119 16.58 6.26 3.83
N LEU A 120 15.34 6.21 4.33
CA LEU A 120 14.26 5.53 3.64
C LEU A 120 13.97 6.17 2.28
N ALA A 121 13.84 7.49 2.19
CA ALA A 121 13.59 8.18 0.93
C ALA A 121 14.72 7.95 -0.08
N GLN A 122 15.98 8.01 0.35
CA GLN A 122 17.14 7.69 -0.51
C GLN A 122 17.07 6.25 -1.03
N ARG A 123 16.76 5.28 -0.16
CA ARG A 123 16.61 3.87 -0.55
C ARG A 123 15.48 3.68 -1.56
N LEU A 124 14.35 4.36 -1.41
CA LEU A 124 13.24 4.32 -2.36
C LEU A 124 13.63 4.91 -3.72
N ILE A 125 14.35 6.03 -3.73
CA ILE A 125 14.82 6.66 -4.98
C ILE A 125 15.79 5.73 -5.72
N GLN A 126 16.72 5.11 -5.01
CA GLN A 126 17.68 4.17 -5.59
C GLN A 126 16.99 2.88 -6.07
N GLY A 127 16.07 2.32 -5.28
CA GLY A 127 15.36 1.08 -5.58
C GLY A 127 14.38 1.14 -6.76
N ARG A 128 13.94 2.34 -7.18
CA ARG A 128 13.09 2.56 -8.39
C ARG A 128 13.73 2.09 -9.70
N THR A 129 15.00 1.69 -9.68
CA THR A 129 15.71 1.10 -10.82
C THR A 129 15.41 -0.38 -11.06
N HIS A 130 14.79 -1.09 -10.10
CA HIS A 130 14.39 -2.49 -10.29
C HIS A 130 12.93 -2.60 -10.78
N ARG A 131 12.75 -3.28 -11.92
CA ARG A 131 11.50 -3.35 -12.68
C ARG A 131 10.40 -4.12 -11.94
N ALA A 132 9.22 -3.52 -11.85
CA ALA A 132 7.98 -4.09 -11.33
C ALA A 132 7.34 -5.18 -12.24
N THR A 133 8.07 -5.77 -13.19
CA THR A 133 7.48 -6.75 -14.12
C THR A 133 7.37 -8.15 -13.54
N THR A 134 8.22 -8.49 -12.55
CA THR A 134 8.29 -9.86 -12.00
C THR A 134 7.15 -10.17 -11.03
N TRP A 135 6.73 -9.21 -10.20
CA TRP A 135 5.74 -9.46 -9.13
C TRP A 135 4.34 -9.79 -9.69
N VAL A 136 3.95 -9.19 -10.83
CA VAL A 136 2.64 -9.44 -11.45
C VAL A 136 2.51 -10.89 -11.91
N GLN A 137 3.61 -11.48 -12.36
CA GLN A 137 3.65 -12.89 -12.75
C GLN A 137 3.58 -13.78 -11.51
N SER A 138 4.31 -13.46 -10.44
CA SER A 138 4.25 -14.21 -9.17
C SER A 138 2.85 -14.16 -8.51
N VAL A 139 2.21 -12.98 -8.50
CA VAL A 139 0.84 -12.81 -7.97
C VAL A 139 -0.22 -13.40 -8.90
N ALA A 140 -0.03 -13.38 -10.22
CA ALA A 140 -0.98 -14.04 -11.14
C ALA A 140 -0.89 -15.58 -11.08
N LEU A 141 0.27 -16.14 -10.72
CA LEU A 141 0.50 -17.60 -10.65
C LEU A 141 0.20 -18.20 -9.26
N GLY A 142 0.25 -17.42 -8.18
CA GLY A 142 -0.11 -17.87 -6.83
C GLY A 142 -1.60 -17.77 -6.50
N PHE A 143 -2.41 -17.19 -7.39
CA PHE A 143 -3.85 -17.03 -7.26
C PHE A 143 -4.56 -17.80 -8.39
N GLU A 144 -4.53 -19.13 -8.34
CA GLU A 144 -5.51 -19.96 -9.04
C GLU A 144 -6.82 -19.96 -8.23
N TRP A 145 -7.95 -19.73 -8.92
CA TRP A 145 -9.31 -19.72 -8.34
C TRP A 145 -9.81 -21.14 -8.05
#